data_AF-A0A0F5II26-F1
#
_entry.id   AF-A0A0F5II26-F1
#
_cell.length_a   1.000
_cell.length_b   1.000
_cell.length_c   1.000
_cell.angle_alpha   90.00
_cell.angle_beta   90.00
_cell.angle_gamma   90.00
#
_symmetry.space_group_name_H-M   'P 1'
#
loop_
_entity.id
_entity.type
_entity.pdbx_description
1 polymer ?
#
loop_
_entity_poly.entity_id
_entity_poly.type
_entity_poly.pdbx_seq_one_letter_code
_entity_poly.pdbx_strand_id
1 'polypeptide(L)'
;MNIIGSKIVGYRYGEAPECGQSFNTQTRQYECGVSMAQVGYMEEVGSFAVSGAYGRKKYYYEGTIVGFGGDDEVCLGDVRKISYNEYRSLKSTYKEVSNALVNEKCDSLLSLLRRGWTVYPNTVEGIEEMRNQMLKK
;
A
#
# COMPACT_ATOMS: atom_id res chain seq x y z
N MET A 1 11.32 -11.80 4.31
CA MET A 1 11.29 -10.79 5.39
C MET A 1 9.85 -10.67 5.82
N ASN A 2 9.55 -10.65 7.12
CA ASN A 2 8.20 -10.32 7.57
C ASN A 2 8.04 -8.80 7.52
N ILE A 3 7.17 -8.30 6.64
CA ILE A 3 6.92 -6.85 6.50
C ILE A 3 6.03 -6.29 7.61
N ILE A 4 5.19 -7.14 8.23
CA ILE A 4 4.30 -6.72 9.33
C ILE A 4 5.17 -6.30 10.52
N GLY A 5 4.83 -5.15 11.12
CA GLY A 5 5.61 -4.54 12.18
C GLY A 5 6.75 -3.62 11.70
N SER A 6 7.04 -3.59 10.40
CA SER A 6 8.02 -2.65 9.84
C SER A 6 7.44 -1.26 9.68
N LYS A 7 8.26 -0.23 9.90
CA LYS A 7 7.91 1.15 9.59
C LYS A 7 8.03 1.43 8.10
N ILE A 8 7.12 2.24 7.58
CA ILE A 8 7.11 2.69 6.19
C ILE A 8 6.38 4.03 6.07
N VAL A 9 6.43 4.61 4.86
CA VAL A 9 5.65 5.78 4.51
C VAL A 9 4.62 5.49 3.41
N GLY A 10 3.51 6.20 3.49
CA GLY A 10 2.45 6.15 2.50
C GLY A 10 1.67 7.46 2.42
N TYR A 11 0.72 7.51 1.51
CA TYR A 11 -0.25 8.60 1.47
C TYR A 11 -1.66 8.08 1.25
N ARG A 12 -2.63 8.91 1.60
CA ARG A 12 -4.05 8.72 1.29
C ARG A 12 -4.71 10.04 0.90
N TYR A 13 -5.89 9.94 0.34
CA TYR A 13 -6.75 11.07 0.05
C TYR A 13 -7.66 11.36 1.26
N GLY A 14 -7.62 12.58 1.77
CA GLY A 14 -8.25 12.95 3.05
C GLY A 14 -7.41 12.55 4.27
N GLU A 15 -7.80 13.05 5.44
CA GLU A 15 -7.07 12.79 6.68
C GLU A 15 -7.28 11.35 7.17
N ALA A 16 -6.31 10.84 7.93
CA ALA A 16 -6.45 9.56 8.62
C ALA A 16 -7.57 9.68 9.68
N PRO A 17 -8.42 8.65 9.86
CA PRO A 17 -9.43 8.66 10.91
C PRO A 17 -8.79 8.77 12.30
N GLU A 18 -9.39 9.57 13.19
CA GLU A 18 -8.90 9.74 14.57
C GLU A 18 -8.88 8.42 15.36
N CYS A 19 -9.77 7.49 15.03
CA CYS A 19 -9.80 6.16 15.63
C CYS A 19 -8.66 5.23 15.17
N GLY A 20 -7.81 5.66 14.24
CA GLY A 20 -6.66 4.88 13.75
C GLY A 20 -7.03 3.74 12.79
N GLN A 21 -8.29 3.64 12.36
CA GLN A 21 -8.76 2.58 11.47
C GLN A 21 -9.64 3.13 10.35
N SER A 22 -9.39 2.68 9.12
CA SER A 22 -10.33 2.88 8.01
C SER A 22 -11.58 2.03 8.22
N PHE A 23 -12.72 2.48 7.70
CA PHE A 23 -13.96 1.73 7.73
C PHE A 23 -14.28 1.16 6.36
N ASN A 24 -14.47 -0.15 6.29
CA ASN A 24 -14.91 -0.83 5.08
C ASN A 24 -16.43 -0.76 4.98
N THR A 25 -16.93 -0.02 4.00
CA THR A 25 -18.38 0.19 3.82
C THR A 25 -19.12 -1.04 3.32
N GLN A 26 -18.44 -1.95 2.60
CA GLN A 26 -19.03 -3.17 2.08
C GLN A 26 -19.26 -4.20 3.20
N THR A 27 -18.27 -4.43 4.07
CA THR A 27 -18.37 -5.37 5.19
C THR A 27 -18.95 -4.74 6.45
N ARG A 28 -19.06 -3.41 6.49
CA ARG A 28 -19.49 -2.60 7.64
C ARG A 28 -18.62 -2.83 8.89
N GLN A 29 -17.32 -3.02 8.67
CA GLN A 29 -16.34 -3.29 9.73
C GLN A 29 -15.14 -2.36 9.62
N TYR A 30 -14.44 -2.16 10.74
CA TYR A 30 -13.15 -1.47 10.73
C TYR A 30 -12.06 -2.39 10.16
N GLU A 31 -11.18 -1.80 9.36
CA GLU A 31 -9.97 -2.43 8.85
C GLU A 31 -8.92 -2.57 9.96
N CYS A 32 -7.89 -3.39 9.74
CA CYS A 32 -6.81 -3.60 10.70
C CYS A 32 -5.97 -2.33 11.00
N GLY A 33 -6.12 -1.27 10.22
CA GLY A 33 -5.48 0.03 10.44
C GLY A 33 -5.97 1.08 9.44
N VAL A 34 -5.18 2.13 9.25
CA VAL A 34 -5.46 3.18 8.27
C VAL A 34 -5.02 2.71 6.89
N SER A 35 -5.98 2.39 6.03
CA SER A 35 -5.72 2.06 4.63
C SER A 35 -5.09 3.24 3.90
N MET A 36 -4.04 2.95 3.13
CA MET A 36 -3.28 3.92 2.36
C MET A 36 -3.54 3.73 0.86
N ALA A 37 -3.66 4.85 0.13
CA ALA A 37 -3.78 4.81 -1.32
C ALA A 37 -2.48 4.33 -1.99
N GLN A 38 -1.32 4.64 -1.40
CA GLN A 38 -0.02 4.13 -1.82
C GLN A 38 0.88 3.94 -0.61
N VAL A 39 1.73 2.90 -0.61
CA VAL A 39 2.79 2.68 0.39
C VAL A 39 4.13 2.35 -0.27
N GLY A 40 5.21 2.97 0.21
CA GLY A 40 6.56 2.74 -0.30
C GLY A 40 6.68 2.94 -1.81
N TYR A 41 7.17 1.92 -2.52
CA TYR A 41 7.33 1.91 -3.97
C TYR A 41 6.17 1.27 -4.75
N MET A 42 5.19 0.73 -4.01
CA MET A 42 3.97 0.20 -4.60
C MET A 42 3.29 1.27 -5.45
N GLU A 43 2.57 0.82 -6.47
CA GLU A 43 1.68 1.71 -7.20
C GLU A 43 0.51 2.14 -6.33
N GLU A 44 -0.13 3.24 -6.74
CA GLU A 44 -1.38 3.65 -6.12
C GLU A 44 -2.45 2.58 -6.38
N VAL A 45 -3.25 2.28 -5.36
CA VAL A 45 -4.27 1.24 -5.45
C VAL A 45 -5.38 1.70 -6.40
N GLY A 46 -5.67 0.87 -7.40
CA GLY A 46 -6.74 1.09 -8.38
C GLY A 46 -8.12 0.71 -7.84
N SER A 47 -8.51 1.15 -6.64
CA SER A 47 -9.82 0.86 -6.04
C SER A 47 -10.84 1.96 -6.38
N PHE A 48 -12.14 1.62 -6.32
CA PHE A 48 -13.21 2.62 -6.41
C PHE A 48 -13.14 3.63 -5.25
N ALA A 49 -12.68 3.20 -4.08
CA ALA A 49 -12.51 4.07 -2.92
C ALA A 49 -11.44 5.13 -3.17
N VAL A 50 -10.29 4.74 -3.73
CA VAL A 50 -9.23 5.68 -4.12
C VAL A 50 -9.72 6.57 -5.26
N SER A 51 -10.34 6.00 -6.30
CA SER A 51 -10.89 6.72 -7.46
C SER A 51 -11.91 7.79 -7.06
N GLY A 52 -12.87 7.47 -6.20
CA GLY A 52 -13.88 8.41 -5.69
C GLY A 52 -13.31 9.49 -4.78
N ALA A 53 -12.06 9.35 -4.33
CA ALA A 53 -11.34 10.33 -3.55
C ALA A 53 -10.43 11.22 -4.41
N TYR A 54 -10.30 10.98 -5.73
CA TYR A 54 -9.58 11.87 -6.64
C TYR A 54 -10.18 13.27 -6.58
N GLY A 55 -9.34 14.27 -6.28
CA GLY A 55 -9.75 15.65 -6.03
C GLY A 55 -9.73 16.07 -4.56
N ARG A 56 -9.66 15.11 -3.63
CA ARG A 56 -9.34 15.41 -2.23
C ARG A 56 -7.84 15.68 -2.06
N LYS A 57 -7.49 16.43 -1.01
CA LYS A 57 -6.09 16.69 -0.67
C LYS A 57 -5.37 15.39 -0.28
N LYS A 58 -4.13 15.24 -0.77
CA LYS A 58 -3.22 14.17 -0.34
C LYS A 58 -2.62 14.49 1.02
N TYR A 59 -2.59 13.48 1.88
CA TYR A 59 -1.93 13.54 3.19
C TYR A 59 -0.93 12.40 3.31
N TYR A 60 0.23 12.72 3.87
CA TYR A 60 1.37 11.81 3.96
C TYR A 60 1.55 11.35 5.39
N TYR A 61 1.91 10.08 5.56
CA TYR A 61 2.04 9.44 6.86
C TYR A 61 3.27 8.56 6.91
N GLU A 62 3.91 8.53 8.08
CA GLU A 62 4.76 7.44 8.53
C GLU A 62 3.90 6.54 9.43
N GLY A 63 4.06 5.22 9.35
CA GLY A 63 3.36 4.30 10.23
C GLY A 63 3.94 2.89 10.17
N THR A 64 3.38 2.00 10.96
CA THR A 64 3.77 0.59 11.05
C THR A 64 2.85 -0.25 10.16
N ILE A 65 3.39 -1.14 9.33
CA ILE A 65 2.58 -2.06 8.53
C ILE A 65 1.87 -3.03 9.47
N VAL A 66 0.53 -3.00 9.51
CA VAL A 66 -0.29 -3.87 10.39
C VAL A 66 -1.08 -4.92 9.61
N GLY A 67 -1.17 -4.79 8.30
CA GLY A 67 -1.85 -5.75 7.44
C GLY A 67 -2.29 -5.15 6.12
N PHE A 68 -3.25 -5.81 5.49
CA PHE A 68 -3.90 -5.40 4.25
C PHE A 68 -5.40 -5.30 4.50
N GLY A 69 -6.04 -4.28 3.93
CA GLY A 69 -7.49 -4.09 3.96
C GLY A 69 -8.20 -4.90 2.88
N GLY A 70 -9.53 -4.77 2.81
CA GLY A 70 -10.36 -5.56 1.89
C GLY A 70 -10.01 -5.46 0.40
N ASP A 71 -9.47 -4.32 -0.04
CA ASP A 71 -9.07 -4.05 -1.43
C ASP A 71 -7.55 -4.26 -1.67
N ASP A 72 -6.90 -5.13 -0.87
CA ASP A 72 -5.44 -5.32 -0.83
C ASP A 72 -4.63 -4.03 -0.54
N GLU A 73 -5.29 -3.01 0.00
CA GLU A 73 -4.68 -1.76 0.42
C GLU A 73 -3.82 -2.00 1.66
N VAL A 74 -2.57 -1.53 1.67
CA VAL A 74 -1.74 -1.65 2.86
C VAL A 74 -2.31 -0.77 3.97
N CYS A 75 -2.55 -1.38 5.13
CA CYS A 75 -3.01 -0.70 6.34
C CYS A 75 -1.83 -0.37 7.24
N LEU A 76 -1.77 0.88 7.70
CA LEU A 76 -0.79 1.34 8.67
C LEU A 76 -1.42 1.59 10.05
N GLY A 77 -0.74 1.14 11.11
CA GLY A 77 -1.00 1.50 12.50
C GLY A 77 -0.06 2.62 12.98
N ASP A 78 -0.38 3.20 14.14
CA ASP A 78 0.42 4.27 14.79
C ASP A 78 0.81 5.41 13.83
N VAL A 79 -0.14 5.81 12.99
CA VAL A 79 0.15 6.75 11.90
C VAL A 79 0.48 8.15 12.44
N ARG A 80 1.57 8.70 11.94
CA ARG A 80 1.99 10.08 12.18
C ARG A 80 1.93 10.85 10.88
N LYS A 81 1.14 11.93 10.86
CA LYS A 81 1.09 12.86 9.73
C LYS A 81 2.45 13.53 9.57
N ILE A 82 2.98 13.53 8.35
CA ILE A 82 4.28 14.10 8.00
C ILE A 82 4.15 15.08 6.84
N SER A 83 5.14 15.95 6.67
CA SER A 83 5.23 16.81 5.50
C SER A 83 5.60 16.02 4.24
N TYR A 84 5.37 16.61 3.06
CA TYR A 84 5.79 16.01 1.80
C TYR A 84 7.33 15.87 1.70
N ASN A 85 8.08 16.81 2.28
CA ASN A 85 9.54 16.76 2.29
C ASN A 85 10.05 15.60 3.16
N GLU A 86 9.45 15.40 4.34
CA GLU A 86 9.73 14.23 5.19
C GLU A 86 9.35 12.93 4.47
N TYR A 87 8.18 12.88 3.84
CA TYR A 87 7.74 11.71 3.07
C TYR A 87 8.76 11.31 2.01
N ARG A 88 9.26 12.28 1.23
CA ARG A 88 10.29 12.02 0.21
C ARG A 88 11.60 11.51 0.80
N SER A 89 12.04 12.06 1.92
CA SER A 89 13.26 11.63 2.61
C SER A 89 13.12 10.20 3.15
N LEU A 90 12.04 9.95 3.90
CA LEU A 90 11.76 8.66 4.52
C LEU A 90 11.48 7.56 3.50
N LYS A 91 10.94 7.89 2.33
CA LYS A 91 10.76 6.93 1.24
C LYS A 91 12.09 6.29 0.81
N SER A 92 13.19 7.07 0.81
CA SER A 92 14.55 6.55 0.60
C SER A 92 15.05 5.75 1.82
N THR A 93 14.81 6.26 3.03
CA THR A 93 15.19 5.57 4.28
C THR A 93 14.58 4.17 4.39
N TYR A 94 13.32 4.00 3.96
CA TYR A 94 12.59 2.72 4.01
C TYR A 94 12.66 1.95 2.70
N LYS A 95 13.73 2.12 1.91
CA LYS A 95 13.94 1.42 0.63
C LYS A 95 13.83 -0.09 0.76
N GLU A 96 14.48 -0.69 1.75
CA GLU A 96 14.50 -2.14 1.92
C GLU A 96 13.09 -2.69 2.23
N VAL A 97 12.36 -2.04 3.12
CA VAL A 97 10.97 -2.40 3.46
C VAL A 97 10.06 -2.21 2.24
N SER A 98 10.25 -1.12 1.48
CA SER A 98 9.50 -0.85 0.25
C SER A 98 9.74 -1.91 -0.83
N ASN A 99 11.00 -2.34 -0.99
CA ASN A 99 11.36 -3.41 -1.92
C ASN A 99 10.78 -4.76 -1.47
N ALA A 100 10.82 -5.07 -0.17
CA ALA A 100 10.24 -6.28 0.37
C ALA A 100 8.72 -6.34 0.12
N LEU A 101 8.02 -5.23 0.32
CA LEU A 101 6.58 -5.12 0.04
C LEU A 101 6.25 -5.33 -1.45
N VAL A 102 7.04 -4.74 -2.35
CA VAL A 102 6.91 -4.95 -3.81
C VAL A 102 7.11 -6.42 -4.17
N ASN A 103 8.16 -7.05 -3.64
CA ASN A 103 8.44 -8.47 -3.89
C ASN A 103 7.30 -9.36 -3.39
N GLU A 104 6.80 -9.12 -2.18
CA GLU A 104 5.68 -9.89 -1.60
C GLU A 104 4.42 -9.80 -2.47
N LYS A 105 4.07 -8.60 -2.97
CA LYS A 105 2.94 -8.43 -3.89
C LYS A 105 3.13 -9.24 -5.17
N CYS A 106 4.29 -9.11 -5.82
CA CYS A 106 4.59 -9.79 -7.08
C CYS A 106 4.63 -11.31 -6.89
N ASP A 107 5.21 -11.80 -5.79
CA ASP A 107 5.27 -13.23 -5.47
C ASP A 107 3.87 -13.81 -5.24
N SER A 108 2.99 -13.06 -4.56
CA SER A 108 1.58 -13.43 -4.40
C SER A 108 0.85 -13.52 -5.74
N LEU A 109 1.02 -12.52 -6.62
CA LEU A 109 0.42 -12.53 -7.96
C LEU A 109 0.92 -13.71 -8.81
N LEU A 110 2.23 -13.99 -8.79
CA LEU A 110 2.80 -15.15 -9.48
C LEU A 110 2.23 -16.47 -8.93
N SER A 111 2.06 -16.58 -7.62
CA SER A 111 1.44 -17.75 -6.98
C SER A 111 0.00 -17.96 -7.43
N LEU A 112 -0.81 -16.89 -7.45
CA LEU A 112 -2.19 -16.93 -7.92
C LEU A 112 -2.28 -17.31 -9.40
N LEU A 113 -1.44 -16.70 -10.26
CA LEU A 113 -1.37 -17.01 -11.68
C LEU A 113 -1.03 -18.50 -11.91
N ARG A 114 -0.03 -19.02 -11.20
CA ARG A 114 0.37 -20.44 -11.26
C ARG A 114 -0.73 -21.40 -10.80
N ARG A 115 -1.62 -20.95 -9.93
CA ARG A 115 -2.81 -21.70 -9.46
C ARG A 115 -4.00 -21.59 -10.41
N GLY A 116 -3.86 -20.92 -11.55
CA GLY A 116 -4.90 -20.76 -12.55
C GLY A 116 -5.86 -19.60 -12.30
N TRP A 117 -5.58 -18.72 -11.33
CA TRP A 117 -6.37 -17.51 -11.13
C TRP A 117 -6.03 -16.46 -12.19
N THR A 118 -7.05 -15.72 -12.63
CA THR A 118 -6.86 -14.53 -13.45
C THR A 118 -6.43 -13.37 -12.55
N VAL A 119 -5.23 -12.85 -12.79
CA VAL A 119 -4.68 -11.67 -12.11
C VAL A 119 -4.21 -10.65 -13.14
N TYR A 120 -3.96 -9.41 -12.72
CA TYR A 120 -3.33 -8.39 -13.56
C TYR A 120 -1.99 -7.97 -12.95
N PRO A 121 -0.89 -7.92 -13.74
CA PRO A 121 -0.75 -8.47 -15.08
C PRO A 121 -0.98 -9.99 -15.14
N ASN A 122 -1.48 -10.50 -16.28
CA ASN A 122 -1.88 -11.91 -16.41
C ASN A 122 -0.78 -12.83 -16.98
N THR A 123 0.46 -12.37 -17.02
CA THR A 123 1.64 -13.13 -17.47
C THR A 123 2.76 -13.02 -16.45
N VAL A 124 3.65 -14.02 -16.42
CA VAL A 124 4.84 -13.99 -15.55
C VAL A 124 5.73 -12.81 -15.93
N GLU A 125 5.94 -12.60 -17.23
CA GLU A 125 6.74 -11.50 -17.78
C GLU A 125 6.17 -10.14 -17.37
N GLY A 126 4.86 -9.95 -17.47
CA GLY A 126 4.20 -8.70 -17.08
C GLY A 126 4.32 -8.41 -15.59
N ILE A 127 4.20 -9.44 -14.74
CA ILE A 127 4.38 -9.27 -13.29
C ILE A 127 5.84 -8.92 -12.94
N GLU A 128 6.82 -9.54 -13.62
CA GLU A 128 8.24 -9.21 -13.44
C GLU A 128 8.61 -7.83 -13.98
N GLU A 129 8.02 -7.40 -15.10
CA GLU A 129 8.16 -6.03 -15.60
C GLU A 129 7.63 -5.01 -14.59
N MET A 130 6.44 -5.24 -14.03
CA MET A 130 5.85 -4.42 -12.98
C MET A 130 6.76 -4.38 -11.74
N ARG A 131 7.29 -5.53 -11.29
CA ARG A 131 8.26 -5.60 -10.19
C ARG A 131 9.46 -4.69 -10.46
N ASN A 132 10.08 -4.84 -11.63
CA ASN A 132 11.26 -4.08 -12.01
C ASN A 132 11.00 -2.57 -12.14
N GLN A 133 9.81 -2.17 -12.59
CA GLN A 133 9.43 -0.75 -12.63
C GLN A 133 9.29 -0.16 -11.22
N MET A 134 8.69 -0.90 -10.28
CA MET A 134 8.54 -0.45 -8.90
C MET A 134 9.88 -0.40 -8.15
N LEU A 135 10.75 -1.41 -8.32
CA LEU A 135 12.05 -1.48 -7.63
C LEU A 135 13.08 -0.43 -8.10
N LYS A 136 12.83 0.26 -9.21
CA LYS A 136 13.67 1.36 -9.72
C LYS A 136 13.41 2.72 -9.05
N LYS A 137 12.35 2.82 -8.24
CA LYS A 137 11.95 4.05 -7.54
C LYS A 137 12.83 4.32 -6.30
#